data_AF-A0A6V7XV08-F1
#
_entry.id   AF-A0A6V7XV08-F1
#
_cell.length_a   1.000
_cell.length_b   1.000
_cell.length_c   1.000
_cell.angle_alpha   90.00
_cell.angle_beta   90.00
_cell.angle_gamma   90.00
#
_symmetry.space_group_name_H-M   'P 1'
#
loop_
_entity.id
_entity.type
_entity.pdbx_description
1 polymer ?
#
loop_
_entity_poly.entity_id
_entity_poly.type
_entity_poly.pdbx_seq_one_letter_code
_entity_poly.pdbx_strand_id
1 'polypeptide(L)'
;MHTNSIEKLTASSPSVSNNPLMEQEKQLKRKRQRRPQQRDLCKTFAALATLQDNQLKSNYRKASAAALHMKMPKLTVSSQTKPTNNNQWKPMTASIHAQTTVNPIRRVTDCMSVPANPDKEPIRLNLGDPTLTGCLPPSEATINAIKNAVDSHKFDGYGPAVGTLSARAAIVEKFSTPEAPFTADDVVLASGCSHALEMAIVAIADPGQNILVPRPGFPLYSTLCQPNGIESRQYRLEMDDKGLIDLAHLESLIDSQTRAIIVNNPSNPTGVIPIIADEIYGDLVYAEGARFHPMATLSPHVPIITCDGIGKRYLVPGWRLGWLIIHDRCGGVLSEIKKGIVALSQKIVGPCALIQGALPSILRDTPSEFFDNTKKLLASNASIVYDKLSRVPGLRPLKPQGAMYMMVGFDPSLFGDETKFVRGLISEERH
;
A
#
# COMPACT_ATOMS: atom_id res chain seq x y z
N MET A 1 -63.90 24.30 -26.50
CA MET A 1 -64.77 25.45 -26.85
C MET A 1 -64.36 26.61 -25.97
N HIS A 2 -63.97 27.72 -26.61
CA HIS A 2 -63.93 29.12 -26.13
C HIS A 2 -63.11 29.49 -24.87
N THR A 3 -62.33 30.57 -24.77
CA THR A 3 -61.62 31.53 -25.66
C THR A 3 -60.97 32.56 -24.70
N ASN A 4 -59.75 33.06 -25.02
CA ASN A 4 -59.21 34.45 -24.94
C ASN A 4 -59.45 35.33 -23.69
N SER A 5 -58.64 36.30 -23.25
CA SER A 5 -57.32 36.92 -23.51
C SER A 5 -57.20 38.01 -22.39
N ILE A 6 -56.06 38.57 -21.95
CA ILE A 6 -55.35 39.74 -22.51
C ILE A 6 -54.26 40.16 -21.51
N GLU A 7 -53.15 40.64 -22.07
CA GLU A 7 -51.91 41.18 -21.52
C GLU A 7 -52.02 42.45 -20.66
N LYS A 8 -50.97 42.74 -19.86
CA LYS A 8 -50.39 44.09 -19.78
C LYS A 8 -48.89 44.05 -19.48
N LEU A 9 -48.12 44.57 -20.43
CA LEU A 9 -46.70 44.94 -20.40
C LEU A 9 -46.45 46.20 -19.55
N THR A 10 -45.29 46.27 -18.89
CA THR A 10 -44.44 47.47 -18.83
C THR A 10 -42.96 47.10 -18.62
N ALA A 11 -42.11 47.52 -19.56
CA ALA A 11 -40.65 47.63 -19.47
C ALA A 11 -40.25 48.79 -18.49
N SER A 12 -39.03 49.01 -17.98
CA SER A 12 -37.70 48.95 -18.60
C SER A 12 -36.56 49.27 -17.60
N SER A 13 -35.39 48.65 -17.79
CA SER A 13 -34.00 49.20 -17.71
C SER A 13 -33.16 49.23 -16.40
N PRO A 14 -31.80 49.17 -16.53
CA PRO A 14 -30.91 48.42 -15.63
C PRO A 14 -29.78 49.26 -14.96
N SER A 15 -29.09 48.70 -13.96
CA SER A 15 -27.63 48.76 -13.72
C SER A 15 -27.29 48.60 -12.23
N VAL A 16 -26.49 47.59 -11.88
CA VAL A 16 -25.68 47.62 -10.65
C VAL A 16 -24.28 47.14 -11.00
N SER A 17 -23.34 48.08 -10.89
CA SER A 17 -21.91 47.93 -11.10
C SER A 17 -21.28 46.91 -10.13
N ASN A 18 -20.49 45.98 -10.67
CA ASN A 18 -19.52 45.20 -9.89
C ASN A 18 -18.45 46.14 -9.32
N ASN A 19 -18.42 46.30 -7.99
CA ASN A 19 -17.42 47.09 -7.29
C ASN A 19 -16.26 46.18 -6.79
N PRO A 20 -15.05 46.23 -7.36
CA PRO A 20 -13.93 45.35 -7.02
C PRO A 20 -13.45 45.43 -5.56
N LEU A 21 -13.75 46.53 -4.86
CA LEU A 21 -13.39 46.74 -3.46
C LEU A 21 -14.20 45.85 -2.50
N MET A 22 -15.47 45.54 -2.82
CA MET A 22 -16.30 44.65 -2.00
C MET A 22 -15.84 43.18 -2.09
N GLU A 23 -15.30 42.77 -3.23
CA GLU A 23 -14.76 41.42 -3.45
C GLU A 23 -13.45 41.23 -2.67
N GLN A 24 -12.60 42.26 -2.62
CA GLN A 24 -11.36 42.27 -1.83
C GLN A 24 -11.63 42.25 -0.31
N GLU A 25 -12.65 42.96 0.18
CA GLU A 25 -13.04 42.91 1.59
C GLU A 25 -13.64 41.55 1.99
N LYS A 26 -14.41 40.91 1.11
CA LYS A 26 -14.89 39.52 1.30
C LYS A 26 -13.73 38.53 1.34
N GLN A 27 -12.70 38.69 0.52
CA GLN A 27 -11.49 37.87 0.56
C GLN A 27 -10.65 38.11 1.83
N LEU A 28 -10.56 39.35 2.33
CA LEU A 28 -9.87 39.67 3.59
C LEU A 28 -10.61 39.11 4.81
N LYS A 29 -11.95 39.15 4.82
CA LYS A 29 -12.78 38.52 5.86
C LYS A 29 -12.64 36.98 5.85
N ARG A 30 -12.59 36.35 4.67
CA ARG A 30 -12.29 34.91 4.52
C ARG A 30 -10.88 34.55 5.01
N LYS A 31 -9.86 35.40 4.76
CA LYS A 31 -8.50 35.24 5.32
C LYS A 31 -8.46 35.38 6.85
N ARG A 32 -9.28 36.25 7.45
CA ARG A 32 -9.37 36.43 8.91
C ARG A 32 -10.09 35.27 9.61
N GLN A 33 -11.04 34.60 8.95
CA GLN A 33 -11.74 33.40 9.48
C GLN A 33 -10.93 32.09 9.35
N ARG A 34 -9.89 32.03 8.49
CA ARG A 34 -8.99 30.86 8.35
C ARG A 34 -7.99 30.72 9.50
N ARG A 35 -7.55 31.82 10.12
CA ARG A 35 -6.52 31.83 11.18
C ARG A 35 -6.93 31.10 12.48
N PRO A 36 -8.19 31.16 12.96
CA PRO A 36 -8.63 30.37 14.11
C PRO A 36 -8.73 28.86 13.81
N GLN A 37 -9.16 28.48 12.60
CA GLN A 37 -9.34 27.08 12.19
C GLN A 37 -8.01 26.34 12.01
N GLN A 38 -6.96 27.01 11.52
CA GLN A 38 -5.59 26.46 11.52
C GLN A 38 -5.04 26.32 12.95
N ARG A 39 -5.34 27.27 13.85
CA ARG A 39 -4.90 27.24 15.27
C ARG A 39 -5.47 26.08 16.08
N ASP A 40 -6.70 25.64 15.80
CA ASP A 40 -7.31 24.49 16.47
C ASP A 40 -6.75 23.15 15.97
N LEU A 41 -6.26 23.11 14.73
CA LEU A 41 -5.44 22.02 14.21
C LEU A 41 -4.13 21.91 15.00
N CYS A 42 -3.44 23.03 15.24
CA CYS A 42 -2.19 23.07 16.01
C CYS A 42 -2.36 22.51 17.43
N LYS A 43 -3.45 22.87 18.13
CA LYS A 43 -3.73 22.36 19.49
C LYS A 43 -4.01 20.85 19.51
N THR A 44 -4.58 20.33 18.44
CA THR A 44 -4.95 18.91 18.30
C THR A 44 -3.72 18.03 18.07
N PHE A 45 -2.76 18.53 17.27
CA PHE A 45 -1.45 17.90 17.09
C PHE A 45 -0.55 18.07 18.32
N ALA A 46 -0.63 19.20 19.02
CA ALA A 46 0.15 19.47 20.24
C ALA A 46 -0.07 18.45 21.38
N ALA A 47 -1.25 17.87 21.47
CA ALA A 47 -1.58 16.87 22.48
C ALA A 47 -1.10 15.44 22.13
N LEU A 48 -0.51 15.21 20.95
CA LEU A 48 -0.01 13.88 20.53
C LEU A 48 1.48 13.67 20.81
N ALA A 49 2.31 14.72 20.91
CA ALA A 49 3.76 14.55 21.07
C ALA A 49 4.29 14.60 22.51
N THR A 50 3.46 14.80 23.53
CA THR A 50 3.91 14.81 24.94
C THR A 50 4.34 13.45 25.49
N LEU A 51 4.51 12.42 24.65
CA LEU A 51 4.75 11.03 25.05
C LEU A 51 6.07 10.43 24.57
N GLN A 52 6.93 11.12 23.81
CA GLN A 52 8.02 10.43 23.11
C GLN A 52 9.37 11.15 22.96
N ASP A 53 9.61 12.25 23.70
CA ASP A 53 10.85 13.02 23.54
C ASP A 53 11.93 12.60 24.56
N ASN A 54 12.84 11.74 24.12
CA ASN A 54 14.26 11.86 24.44
C ASN A 54 15.07 10.89 23.55
N GLN A 55 15.98 11.48 22.77
CA GLN A 55 17.03 10.84 21.95
C GLN A 55 16.64 10.44 20.52
N LEU A 56 17.07 11.23 19.53
CA LEU A 56 17.94 10.80 18.41
C LEU A 56 18.10 11.96 17.42
N LYS A 57 19.19 12.74 17.58
CA LYS A 57 19.64 13.73 16.60
C LYS A 57 20.93 13.24 15.95
N SER A 58 21.09 13.61 14.67
CA SER A 58 22.32 13.55 13.86
C SER A 58 22.49 12.32 12.97
N ASN A 59 22.05 12.41 11.71
CA ASN A 59 22.94 12.38 10.54
C ASN A 59 22.12 12.46 9.23
N TYR A 60 22.79 12.91 8.16
CA TYR A 60 22.41 12.84 6.74
C TYR A 60 21.74 14.06 6.10
N ARG A 61 22.59 14.96 5.59
CA ARG A 61 22.31 15.93 4.52
C ARG A 61 23.09 15.54 3.25
N LYS A 62 22.49 15.84 2.09
CA LYS A 62 23.06 16.06 0.73
C LYS A 62 22.86 14.92 -0.29
N ALA A 63 21.83 15.07 -1.14
CA ALA A 63 21.92 15.06 -2.63
C ALA A 63 20.50 14.99 -3.27
N SER A 64 20.07 16.04 -3.97
CA SER A 64 18.90 16.01 -4.86
C SER A 64 18.94 17.19 -5.83
N ALA A 65 18.95 16.91 -7.14
CA ALA A 65 18.34 17.73 -8.19
C ALA A 65 18.50 17.06 -9.57
N ALA A 66 17.38 16.71 -10.21
CA ALA A 66 17.12 16.58 -11.66
C ALA A 66 16.37 15.29 -12.05
N ALA A 67 15.03 15.32 -12.05
CA ALA A 67 14.20 14.47 -12.92
C ALA A 67 12.70 14.81 -12.80
N LEU A 68 12.21 15.73 -13.63
CA LEU A 68 10.79 15.83 -13.94
C LEU A 68 10.64 16.08 -15.44
N HIS A 69 9.85 15.20 -16.09
CA HIS A 69 9.38 15.17 -17.49
C HIS A 69 10.18 14.28 -18.47
N MET A 70 9.75 13.02 -18.62
CA MET A 70 9.98 12.25 -19.87
C MET A 70 8.69 11.54 -20.29
N LYS A 71 8.31 11.72 -21.57
CA LYS A 71 7.25 10.96 -22.27
C LYS A 71 7.80 9.59 -22.69
N MET A 72 6.92 8.59 -22.77
CA MET A 72 7.29 7.20 -23.12
C MET A 72 7.90 7.11 -24.54
N PRO A 73 9.08 6.48 -24.70
CA PRO A 73 9.65 6.22 -26.02
C PRO A 73 9.05 4.95 -26.64
N LYS A 74 8.79 5.00 -27.95
CA LYS A 74 8.45 3.83 -28.77
C LYS A 74 9.69 2.93 -28.93
N LEU A 75 9.52 1.63 -28.74
CA LEU A 75 10.54 0.62 -28.92
C LEU A 75 11.03 0.62 -30.38
N THR A 76 12.29 0.98 -30.59
CA THR A 76 13.00 0.75 -31.86
C THR A 76 14.29 0.02 -31.53
N VAL A 77 14.40 -1.24 -31.97
CA VAL A 77 15.63 -2.03 -31.82
C VAL A 77 16.61 -1.55 -32.88
N SER A 78 17.65 -0.82 -32.47
CA SER A 78 18.71 -0.38 -33.38
C SER A 78 19.67 -1.54 -33.67
N SER A 79 19.92 -1.81 -34.96
CA SER A 79 20.93 -2.76 -35.41
C SER A 79 22.33 -2.35 -34.93
N GLN A 80 23.02 -3.24 -34.21
CA GLN A 80 24.37 -3.00 -33.71
C GLN A 80 25.37 -2.83 -34.87
N THR A 81 25.94 -1.63 -35.02
CA THR A 81 27.13 -1.39 -35.86
C THR A 81 28.40 -1.82 -35.10
N LYS A 82 29.33 -2.50 -35.80
CA LYS A 82 30.63 -2.94 -35.27
C LYS A 82 31.39 -1.80 -34.57
N PRO A 83 32.15 -2.09 -33.49
CA PRO A 83 32.92 -1.07 -32.78
C PRO A 83 34.07 -0.58 -33.67
N THR A 84 33.99 0.68 -34.10
CA THR A 84 35.13 1.40 -34.68
C THR A 84 36.14 1.71 -33.60
N ASN A 85 37.41 1.51 -33.91
CA ASN A 85 38.58 1.54 -33.03
C ASN A 85 38.91 2.96 -32.49
N ASN A 86 37.97 3.56 -31.75
CA ASN A 86 38.18 4.80 -31.01
C ASN A 86 38.14 4.46 -29.51
N ASN A 87 39.24 4.74 -28.80
CA ASN A 87 39.41 4.61 -27.34
C ASN A 87 38.47 5.53 -26.52
N GLN A 88 37.30 5.92 -27.04
CA GLN A 88 36.31 6.74 -26.38
C GLN A 88 35.13 5.87 -25.93
N TRP A 89 35.02 5.68 -24.62
CA TRP A 89 33.86 5.05 -24.00
C TRP A 89 32.62 5.93 -24.19
N LYS A 90 31.57 5.38 -24.80
CA LYS A 90 30.26 6.04 -24.86
C LYS A 90 29.54 5.83 -23.53
N PRO A 91 28.89 6.87 -22.95
CA PRO A 91 28.03 6.69 -21.79
C PRO A 91 26.95 5.63 -22.06
N MET A 92 26.83 4.66 -21.16
CA MET A 92 25.77 3.65 -21.23
C MET A 92 24.48 4.21 -20.64
N THR A 93 23.35 3.88 -21.26
CA THR A 93 22.03 4.19 -20.73
C THR A 93 21.49 3.00 -19.94
N ALA A 94 20.77 3.26 -18.85
CA ALA A 94 20.04 2.21 -18.13
C ALA A 94 19.04 1.49 -19.04
N SER A 95 18.71 0.23 -18.73
CA SER A 95 17.70 -0.53 -19.48
C SER A 95 16.32 0.13 -19.38
N ILE A 96 15.45 -0.13 -20.36
CA ILE A 96 14.07 0.36 -20.36
C ILE A 96 13.36 -0.09 -19.06
N HIS A 97 13.50 -1.37 -18.70
CA HIS A 97 12.95 -1.93 -17.46
C HIS A 97 13.34 -1.07 -16.26
N ALA A 98 14.63 -0.80 -16.04
CA ALA A 98 15.12 0.01 -14.93
C ALA A 98 14.60 1.46 -14.97
N GLN A 99 14.52 2.08 -16.15
CA GLN A 99 14.01 3.44 -16.32
C GLN A 99 12.50 3.53 -16.00
N THR A 100 11.75 2.45 -16.22
CA THR A 100 10.30 2.39 -15.98
C THR A 100 9.92 1.90 -14.58
N THR A 101 10.88 1.44 -13.77
CA THR A 101 10.64 1.04 -12.37
C THR A 101 10.54 2.26 -11.47
N VAL A 102 9.31 2.72 -11.23
CA VAL A 102 9.04 3.92 -10.44
C VAL A 102 8.10 3.63 -9.28
N ASN A 103 8.58 3.81 -8.04
CA ASN A 103 7.73 3.80 -6.85
C ASN A 103 7.28 5.25 -6.51
N PRO A 104 6.00 5.60 -6.70
CA PRO A 104 5.53 6.98 -6.56
C PRO A 104 5.57 7.47 -5.11
N ILE A 105 5.33 6.61 -4.10
CA ILE A 105 5.43 7.01 -2.69
C ILE A 105 6.86 7.40 -2.37
N ARG A 106 7.85 6.59 -2.78
CA ARG A 106 9.27 6.92 -2.56
C ARG A 106 9.65 8.24 -3.22
N ARG A 107 9.15 8.52 -4.42
CA ARG A 107 9.34 9.85 -5.04
C ARG A 107 8.76 10.97 -4.18
N VAL A 108 7.57 10.81 -3.59
CA VAL A 108 6.99 11.85 -2.74
C VAL A 108 7.72 11.94 -1.40
N THR A 109 7.98 10.82 -0.71
CA THR A 109 8.65 10.83 0.60
C THR A 109 10.10 11.27 0.53
N ASP A 110 10.81 10.87 -0.53
CA ASP A 110 12.25 11.11 -0.67
C ASP A 110 12.51 12.43 -1.43
N CYS A 111 11.57 12.90 -2.27
CA CYS A 111 11.70 14.17 -3.00
C CYS A 111 10.85 15.32 -2.44
N MET A 112 10.05 15.15 -1.38
CA MET A 112 9.52 16.29 -0.62
C MET A 112 10.66 16.98 0.12
N SER A 113 11.42 17.79 -0.63
CA SER A 113 12.48 18.67 -0.16
C SER A 113 11.94 19.94 0.48
N VAL A 114 10.70 19.92 0.98
CA VAL A 114 10.14 21.06 1.68
C VAL A 114 10.85 21.12 3.03
N PRO A 115 11.67 22.17 3.29
CA PRO A 115 12.25 22.33 4.60
C PRO A 115 11.09 22.48 5.58
N ALA A 116 10.99 21.54 6.49
CA ALA A 116 9.99 21.60 7.52
C ALA A 116 10.23 22.80 8.43
N ASN A 117 9.19 23.28 9.10
CA ASN A 117 9.28 24.41 10.01
C ASN A 117 10.46 24.20 11.01
N PRO A 118 11.46 25.12 11.04
CA PRO A 118 12.66 24.94 11.85
C PRO A 118 12.40 25.12 13.34
N ASP A 119 11.35 25.85 13.70
CA ASP A 119 11.02 26.18 15.09
C ASP A 119 10.27 25.05 15.80
N LYS A 120 10.06 23.95 15.07
CA LYS A 120 9.09 22.95 15.45
C LYS A 120 9.56 21.52 15.15
N GLU A 121 9.13 20.51 15.92
CA GLU A 121 9.57 19.10 15.77
C GLU A 121 8.73 18.28 14.76
N PRO A 122 9.33 17.43 13.86
CA PRO A 122 8.59 16.58 12.92
C PRO A 122 7.80 15.46 13.59
N ILE A 123 6.51 15.39 13.27
CA ILE A 123 5.74 14.14 13.39
C ILE A 123 5.63 13.50 12.00
N ARG A 124 6.11 12.26 11.87
CA ARG A 124 6.09 11.52 10.59
C ARG A 124 4.92 10.52 10.58
N LEU A 125 3.82 10.89 9.94
CA LEU A 125 2.62 10.05 9.79
C LEU A 125 2.54 9.31 8.44
N ASN A 126 3.54 9.50 7.57
CA ASN A 126 3.59 8.97 6.21
C ASN A 126 4.38 7.66 6.07
N LEU A 127 4.99 7.17 7.15
CA LEU A 127 5.85 5.99 7.13
C LEU A 127 5.06 4.75 7.53
N GLY A 128 5.19 3.69 6.71
CA GLY A 128 4.47 2.44 6.91
C GLY A 128 5.21 1.37 7.72
N ASP A 129 6.29 1.75 8.39
CA ASP A 129 7.10 0.87 9.21
C ASP A 129 6.69 1.02 10.69
N PRO A 130 6.06 -0.01 11.29
CA PRO A 130 5.62 0.06 12.68
C PRO A 130 6.76 0.12 13.70
N THR A 131 8.01 -0.23 13.32
CA THR A 131 9.11 -0.38 14.29
C THR A 131 9.94 0.87 14.51
N LEU A 132 9.71 1.95 13.75
CA LEU A 132 10.57 3.14 13.75
C LEU A 132 10.71 3.85 15.11
N THR A 133 9.67 3.79 15.94
CA THR A 133 9.66 4.41 17.27
C THR A 133 10.05 3.45 18.39
N GLY A 134 10.19 2.15 18.09
CA GLY A 134 10.38 1.11 19.09
C GLY A 134 9.14 0.79 19.94
N CYS A 135 8.01 1.48 19.75
CA CYS A 135 6.79 1.27 20.56
C CYS A 135 5.97 0.05 20.15
N LEU A 136 6.31 -0.57 19.03
CA LEU A 136 5.73 -1.82 18.56
C LEU A 136 6.86 -2.84 18.35
N PRO A 137 7.51 -3.31 19.44
CA PRO A 137 8.54 -4.33 19.32
C PRO A 137 7.91 -5.69 18.98
N PRO A 138 8.64 -6.59 18.32
CA PRO A 138 8.20 -7.97 18.15
C PRO A 138 8.11 -8.70 19.50
N SER A 139 7.36 -9.80 19.54
CA SER A 139 7.27 -10.66 20.72
C SER A 139 8.63 -11.24 21.11
N GLU A 140 8.88 -11.41 22.41
CA GLU A 140 10.06 -12.13 22.90
C GLU A 140 10.16 -13.54 22.33
N ALA A 141 9.03 -14.24 22.14
CA ALA A 141 9.01 -15.56 21.50
C ALA A 141 9.56 -15.49 20.05
N THR A 142 9.19 -14.45 19.31
CA THR A 142 9.71 -14.20 17.96
C THR A 142 11.22 -13.90 17.96
N ILE A 143 11.70 -13.12 18.92
CA ILE A 143 13.15 -12.84 19.08
C ILE A 143 13.93 -14.10 19.47
N ASN A 144 13.42 -14.89 20.42
CA ASN A 144 14.07 -16.11 20.89
C ASN A 144 14.12 -17.18 19.80
N ALA A 145 13.10 -17.28 18.95
CA ALA A 145 13.11 -18.19 17.81
C ALA A 145 14.29 -17.91 16.86
N ILE A 146 14.62 -16.63 16.62
CA ILE A 146 15.79 -16.26 15.80
C ILE A 146 17.10 -16.58 16.50
N LYS A 147 17.22 -16.25 17.80
CA LYS A 147 18.42 -16.58 18.58
C LYS A 147 18.69 -18.09 18.54
N ASN A 148 17.66 -18.90 18.80
CA ASN A 148 17.76 -20.35 18.75
C ASN A 148 18.16 -20.85 17.35
N ALA A 149 17.65 -20.24 16.28
CA ALA A 149 18.05 -20.60 14.92
C ALA A 149 19.54 -20.32 14.68
N VAL A 150 20.03 -19.16 15.12
CA VAL A 150 21.45 -18.77 15.05
C VAL A 150 22.33 -19.73 15.87
N ASP A 151 21.98 -19.94 17.14
CA ASP A 151 22.75 -20.77 18.08
C ASP A 151 22.78 -22.25 17.65
N SER A 152 21.82 -22.69 16.85
CA SER A 152 21.76 -24.07 16.37
C SER A 152 22.81 -24.41 15.30
N HIS A 153 23.31 -23.43 14.56
CA HIS A 153 24.15 -23.62 13.37
C HIS A 153 23.56 -24.54 12.28
N LYS A 154 22.24 -24.79 12.30
CA LYS A 154 21.55 -25.67 11.34
C LYS A 154 21.02 -24.93 10.12
N PHE A 155 21.07 -23.60 10.13
CA PHE A 155 20.40 -22.75 9.13
C PHE A 155 21.37 -21.77 8.44
N ASP A 156 22.66 -22.09 8.44
CA ASP A 156 23.71 -21.26 7.82
C ASP A 156 23.95 -21.60 6.34
N GLY A 157 23.48 -22.78 5.89
CA GLY A 157 23.67 -23.27 4.53
C GLY A 157 22.58 -22.87 3.54
N TYR A 158 22.81 -23.17 2.26
CA TYR A 158 21.80 -23.02 1.23
C TYR A 158 20.61 -23.98 1.47
N GLY A 159 19.40 -23.47 1.27
CA GLY A 159 18.17 -24.25 1.26
C GLY A 159 17.57 -24.35 -0.14
N PRO A 160 16.45 -25.10 -0.29
CA PRO A 160 15.67 -25.10 -1.53
C PRO A 160 15.20 -23.67 -1.87
N ALA A 161 15.20 -23.30 -3.15
CA ALA A 161 14.77 -21.98 -3.60
C ALA A 161 13.31 -21.63 -3.21
N VAL A 162 12.45 -22.65 -3.15
CA VAL A 162 11.05 -22.53 -2.69
C VAL A 162 10.91 -22.38 -1.17
N GLY A 163 12.00 -22.54 -0.42
CA GLY A 163 12.03 -22.56 1.04
C GLY A 163 12.10 -23.97 1.64
N THR A 164 12.58 -24.04 2.88
CA THR A 164 12.72 -25.29 3.63
C THR A 164 11.35 -25.96 3.85
N LEU A 165 11.34 -27.29 3.86
CA LEU A 165 10.11 -28.05 4.11
C LEU A 165 9.52 -27.73 5.49
N SER A 166 10.35 -27.57 6.52
CA SER A 166 9.89 -27.25 7.88
C SER A 166 9.16 -25.90 7.94
N ALA A 167 9.67 -24.88 7.27
CA ALA A 167 9.03 -23.57 7.20
C ALA A 167 7.71 -23.62 6.42
N ARG A 168 7.69 -24.30 5.27
CA ARG A 168 6.45 -24.49 4.47
C ARG A 168 5.39 -25.28 5.24
N ALA A 169 5.78 -26.35 5.94
CA ALA A 169 4.88 -27.15 6.75
C ALA A 169 4.29 -26.37 7.93
N ALA A 170 5.08 -25.49 8.57
CA ALA A 170 4.57 -24.61 9.62
C ALA A 170 3.50 -23.62 9.12
N ILE A 171 3.60 -23.17 7.86
CA ILE A 171 2.56 -22.34 7.21
C ILE A 171 1.29 -23.17 7.01
N VAL A 172 1.41 -24.44 6.58
CA VAL A 172 0.26 -25.35 6.45
C VAL A 172 -0.44 -25.53 7.80
N GLU A 173 0.32 -25.85 8.85
CA GLU A 173 -0.22 -26.03 10.21
C GLU A 173 -0.94 -24.78 10.71
N LYS A 174 -0.42 -23.59 10.38
CA LYS A 174 -0.98 -22.32 10.85
C LYS A 174 -2.22 -21.86 10.07
N PHE A 175 -2.26 -22.08 8.76
CA PHE A 175 -3.20 -21.40 7.86
C PHE A 175 -4.10 -22.32 7.05
N SER A 176 -3.83 -23.62 6.98
CA SER A 176 -4.71 -24.56 6.27
C SER A 176 -5.97 -24.82 7.09
N THR A 177 -7.13 -24.70 6.45
CA THR A 177 -8.43 -24.98 7.08
C THR A 177 -9.22 -26.00 6.24
N PRO A 178 -10.28 -26.62 6.80
CA PRO A 178 -11.15 -27.50 6.01
C PRO A 178 -11.78 -26.82 4.79
N GLU A 179 -12.07 -25.51 4.88
CA GLU A 179 -12.63 -24.73 3.79
C GLU A 179 -11.58 -24.43 2.72
N ALA A 180 -10.31 -24.20 3.11
CA ALA A 180 -9.22 -23.87 2.19
C ALA A 180 -7.98 -24.76 2.45
N PRO A 181 -8.07 -26.08 2.18
CA PRO A 181 -6.96 -26.98 2.43
C PRO A 181 -5.83 -26.74 1.43
N PHE A 182 -4.59 -26.85 1.89
CA PHE A 182 -3.41 -26.86 1.03
C PHE A 182 -2.27 -27.64 1.69
N THR A 183 -1.26 -27.99 0.91
CA THR A 183 -0.08 -28.75 1.36
C THR A 183 1.18 -27.90 1.29
N ALA A 184 2.29 -28.40 1.84
CA ALA A 184 3.56 -27.68 1.78
C ALA A 184 3.99 -27.42 0.34
N ASP A 185 3.61 -28.25 -0.62
CA ASP A 185 3.93 -28.08 -2.04
C ASP A 185 3.17 -26.92 -2.68
N ASP A 186 2.11 -26.44 -2.06
CA ASP A 186 1.35 -25.26 -2.50
C ASP A 186 1.92 -23.96 -1.93
N VAL A 187 3.00 -24.05 -1.14
CA VAL A 187 3.66 -22.91 -0.48
C VAL A 187 5.02 -22.63 -1.11
N VAL A 188 5.28 -21.36 -1.41
CA VAL A 188 6.60 -20.88 -1.85
C VAL A 188 7.02 -19.70 -0.98
N LEU A 189 8.18 -19.80 -0.33
CA LEU A 189 8.72 -18.71 0.48
C LEU A 189 9.34 -17.61 -0.38
N ALA A 190 9.28 -16.37 0.10
CA ALA A 190 9.72 -15.18 -0.62
C ALA A 190 10.44 -14.18 0.30
N SER A 191 11.27 -13.32 -0.29
CA SER A 191 11.97 -12.22 0.40
C SER A 191 11.00 -11.07 0.78
N GLY A 192 10.11 -11.38 1.71
CA GLY A 192 8.95 -10.57 2.09
C GLY A 192 7.80 -10.63 1.08
N CYS A 193 6.64 -10.10 1.47
CA CYS A 193 5.44 -10.08 0.62
C CYS A 193 5.66 -9.33 -0.71
N SER A 194 6.59 -8.36 -0.75
CA SER A 194 6.96 -7.67 -1.99
C SER A 194 7.49 -8.61 -3.08
N HIS A 195 8.34 -9.58 -2.72
CA HIS A 195 8.82 -10.58 -3.66
C HIS A 195 7.73 -11.62 -3.97
N ALA A 196 6.85 -11.92 -3.01
CA ALA A 196 5.71 -12.81 -3.23
C ALA A 196 4.77 -12.23 -4.31
N LEU A 197 4.42 -10.94 -4.19
CA LEU A 197 3.63 -10.21 -5.18
C LEU A 197 4.31 -10.14 -6.54
N GLU A 198 5.63 -9.89 -6.59
CA GLU A 198 6.39 -9.90 -7.84
C GLU A 198 6.26 -11.25 -8.54
N MET A 199 6.55 -12.35 -7.83
CA MET A 199 6.44 -13.70 -8.40
C MET A 199 5.02 -14.02 -8.86
N ALA A 200 3.99 -13.65 -8.09
CA ALA A 200 2.59 -13.87 -8.47
C ALA A 200 2.21 -13.09 -9.75
N ILE A 201 2.60 -11.82 -9.85
CA ILE A 201 2.28 -10.94 -10.99
C ILE A 201 2.98 -11.43 -12.26
N VAL A 202 4.31 -11.67 -12.20
CA VAL A 202 5.07 -12.03 -13.39
C VAL A 202 4.90 -13.49 -13.80
N ALA A 203 4.35 -14.35 -12.93
CA ALA A 203 3.95 -15.70 -13.30
C ALA A 203 2.61 -15.73 -14.05
N ILE A 204 1.69 -14.79 -13.81
CA ILE A 204 0.32 -14.85 -14.34
C ILE A 204 0.07 -13.99 -15.59
N ALA A 205 0.91 -12.97 -15.81
CA ALA A 205 0.73 -11.98 -16.87
C ALA A 205 2.01 -11.70 -17.65
N ASP A 206 1.85 -11.61 -18.97
CA ASP A 206 2.87 -11.26 -19.96
C ASP A 206 2.82 -9.76 -20.35
N PRO A 207 3.87 -9.23 -21.00
CA PRO A 207 3.82 -7.89 -21.59
C PRO A 207 2.62 -7.70 -22.53
N GLY A 208 1.88 -6.61 -22.35
CA GLY A 208 0.66 -6.29 -23.11
C GLY A 208 -0.63 -6.87 -22.52
N GLN A 209 -0.56 -7.62 -21.42
CA GLN A 209 -1.73 -8.04 -20.64
C GLN A 209 -1.98 -7.08 -19.48
N ASN A 210 -3.15 -7.21 -18.84
CA ASN A 210 -3.54 -6.34 -17.73
C ASN A 210 -3.91 -7.09 -16.44
N ILE A 211 -3.71 -6.41 -15.32
CA ILE A 211 -4.11 -6.83 -13.98
C ILE A 211 -4.94 -5.70 -13.36
N LEU A 212 -6.07 -6.06 -12.75
CA LEU A 212 -6.90 -5.10 -12.02
C LEU A 212 -6.34 -4.88 -10.61
N VAL A 213 -6.14 -3.62 -10.22
CA VAL A 213 -5.56 -3.22 -8.92
C VAL A 213 -6.44 -2.16 -8.23
N PRO A 214 -6.47 -2.09 -6.89
CA PRO A 214 -7.34 -1.14 -6.19
C PRO A 214 -6.89 0.31 -6.34
N ARG A 215 -7.85 1.24 -6.28
CA ARG A 215 -7.63 2.69 -6.17
C ARG A 215 -8.58 3.30 -5.12
N PRO A 216 -8.04 3.92 -4.06
CA PRO A 216 -6.63 3.96 -3.67
C PRO A 216 -6.08 2.54 -3.40
N GLY A 217 -4.79 2.32 -3.62
CA GLY A 217 -4.17 1.00 -3.47
C GLY A 217 -2.66 1.09 -3.22
N PHE A 218 -2.06 0.00 -2.76
CA PHE A 218 -0.63 -0.03 -2.47
C PHE A 218 0.19 0.15 -3.76
N PRO A 219 1.06 1.18 -3.88
CA PRO A 219 1.71 1.49 -5.15
C PRO A 219 2.72 0.48 -5.65
N LEU A 220 3.06 -0.52 -4.84
CA LEU A 220 3.94 -1.59 -5.28
C LEU A 220 3.32 -2.36 -6.45
N TYR A 221 1.99 -2.54 -6.51
CA TYR A 221 1.36 -3.30 -7.59
C TYR A 221 1.70 -2.71 -8.97
N SER A 222 1.50 -1.40 -9.15
CA SER A 222 1.87 -0.73 -10.41
C SER A 222 3.39 -0.68 -10.62
N THR A 223 4.17 -0.55 -9.55
CA THR A 223 5.65 -0.57 -9.60
C THR A 223 6.18 -1.90 -10.12
N LEU A 224 5.50 -3.01 -9.82
CA LEU A 224 5.86 -4.35 -10.29
C LEU A 224 5.31 -4.65 -11.69
N CYS A 225 4.12 -4.14 -12.03
CA CYS A 225 3.52 -4.37 -13.35
C CYS A 225 4.25 -3.60 -14.46
N GLN A 226 4.47 -2.30 -14.28
CA GLN A 226 4.90 -1.38 -15.34
C GLN A 226 6.23 -1.77 -16.00
N PRO A 227 7.31 -2.15 -15.28
CA PRO A 227 8.58 -2.53 -15.88
C PRO A 227 8.53 -3.83 -16.68
N ASN A 228 7.54 -4.68 -16.40
CA ASN A 228 7.29 -5.94 -17.09
C ASN A 228 6.33 -5.75 -18.28
N GLY A 229 5.95 -4.52 -18.62
CA GLY A 229 5.01 -4.25 -19.72
C GLY A 229 3.59 -4.68 -19.42
N ILE A 230 3.25 -4.92 -18.15
CA ILE A 230 1.91 -5.30 -17.70
C ILE A 230 1.14 -4.03 -17.35
N GLU A 231 -0.07 -3.88 -17.89
CA GLU A 231 -0.96 -2.75 -17.60
C GLU A 231 -1.65 -2.94 -16.24
N SER A 232 -1.43 -2.03 -15.30
CA SER A 232 -2.16 -2.01 -14.02
C SER A 232 -3.44 -1.15 -14.14
N ARG A 233 -4.60 -1.78 -14.33
CA ARG A 233 -5.90 -1.09 -14.43
C ARG A 233 -6.52 -0.89 -13.07
N GLN A 234 -6.97 0.32 -12.77
CA GLN A 234 -7.38 0.70 -11.43
C GLN A 234 -8.90 0.59 -11.24
N TYR A 235 -9.38 -0.33 -10.38
CA TYR A 235 -10.77 -0.36 -9.94
C TYR A 235 -10.98 0.55 -8.72
N ARG A 236 -12.22 1.01 -8.51
CA ARG A 236 -12.53 2.02 -7.49
C ARG A 236 -12.88 1.36 -6.17
N LEU A 237 -12.48 2.01 -5.07
CA LEU A 237 -13.03 1.78 -3.75
C LEU A 237 -13.98 2.93 -3.37
N GLU A 238 -15.15 2.58 -2.84
CA GLU A 238 -16.17 3.52 -2.37
C GLU A 238 -15.76 4.10 -1.01
N MET A 239 -15.11 5.26 -1.05
CA MET A 239 -14.55 5.90 0.15
C MET A 239 -15.63 6.47 1.09
N ASP A 240 -16.84 6.72 0.58
CA ASP A 240 -17.98 7.19 1.37
C ASP A 240 -18.71 6.04 2.09
N ASP A 241 -18.47 4.77 1.70
CA ASP A 241 -19.06 3.57 2.32
C ASP A 241 -18.00 2.49 2.62
N LYS A 242 -17.37 2.61 3.80
CA LYS A 242 -16.45 1.61 4.40
C LYS A 242 -15.23 1.21 3.55
N GLY A 243 -15.00 1.84 2.39
CA GLY A 243 -13.92 1.46 1.47
C GLY A 243 -14.20 0.18 0.67
N LEU A 244 -15.47 -0.14 0.39
CA LEU A 244 -15.86 -1.33 -0.37
C LEU A 244 -15.48 -1.23 -1.84
N ILE A 245 -15.40 -2.37 -2.54
CA ILE A 245 -15.09 -2.41 -3.97
C ILE A 245 -16.34 -1.96 -4.77
N ASP A 246 -16.16 -1.03 -5.70
CA ASP A 246 -17.16 -0.76 -6.75
C ASP A 246 -17.16 -1.91 -7.76
N LEU A 247 -18.01 -2.90 -7.53
CA LEU A 247 -18.07 -4.12 -8.33
C LEU A 247 -18.47 -3.83 -9.79
N ALA A 248 -19.34 -2.86 -10.03
CA ALA A 248 -19.76 -2.49 -11.38
C ALA A 248 -18.60 -1.86 -12.16
N HIS A 249 -17.82 -0.99 -11.53
CA HIS A 249 -16.61 -0.46 -12.15
C HIS A 249 -15.54 -1.53 -12.36
N LEU A 250 -15.33 -2.41 -11.37
CA LEU A 250 -14.40 -3.53 -11.50
C LEU A 250 -14.76 -4.41 -12.71
N GLU A 251 -16.02 -4.80 -12.84
CA GLU A 251 -16.50 -5.62 -13.96
C GLU A 251 -16.31 -4.91 -15.31
N SER A 252 -16.56 -3.60 -15.38
CA SER A 252 -16.39 -2.81 -16.61
C SER A 252 -14.95 -2.72 -17.13
N LEU A 253 -13.95 -3.04 -16.30
CA LEU A 253 -12.53 -2.99 -16.67
C LEU A 253 -11.99 -4.32 -17.22
N ILE A 254 -12.76 -5.41 -17.07
CA ILE A 254 -12.37 -6.75 -17.49
C ILE A 254 -12.44 -6.86 -19.01
N ASP A 255 -11.39 -7.42 -19.61
CA ASP A 255 -11.36 -7.79 -21.02
C ASP A 255 -10.66 -9.14 -21.24
N SER A 256 -10.46 -9.52 -22.51
CA SER A 256 -9.77 -10.76 -22.88
C SER A 256 -8.28 -10.80 -22.49
N GLN A 257 -7.69 -9.64 -22.16
CA GLN A 257 -6.29 -9.50 -21.74
C GLN A 257 -6.15 -9.45 -20.21
N THR A 258 -7.25 -9.43 -19.45
CA THR A 258 -7.23 -9.41 -17.98
C THR A 258 -6.81 -10.79 -17.44
N ARG A 259 -5.75 -10.80 -16.63
CA ARG A 259 -5.15 -12.05 -16.11
C ARG A 259 -5.43 -12.33 -14.65
N ALA A 260 -5.57 -11.26 -13.86
CA ALA A 260 -5.79 -11.37 -12.44
C ALA A 260 -6.48 -10.13 -11.88
N ILE A 261 -7.11 -10.29 -10.72
CA ILE A 261 -7.53 -9.21 -9.85
C ILE A 261 -6.66 -9.26 -8.60
N ILE A 262 -5.97 -8.16 -8.29
CA ILE A 262 -5.32 -8.01 -6.98
C ILE A 262 -6.35 -7.47 -6.00
N VAL A 263 -6.52 -8.19 -4.90
CA VAL A 263 -7.31 -7.70 -3.76
C VAL A 263 -6.43 -7.61 -2.54
N ASN A 264 -6.37 -6.42 -1.96
CA ASN A 264 -5.72 -6.17 -0.69
C ASN A 264 -6.78 -6.15 0.40
N ASN A 265 -7.05 -7.33 0.97
CA ASN A 265 -8.12 -7.56 1.92
C ASN A 265 -7.61 -7.33 3.34
N PRO A 266 -8.33 -6.53 4.16
CA PRO A 266 -9.82 -6.45 4.24
C PRO A 266 -10.65 -5.75 3.10
N SER A 267 -11.27 -6.51 2.17
CA SER A 267 -12.52 -6.36 1.35
C SER A 267 -12.58 -7.45 0.23
N ASN A 268 -13.78 -7.83 -0.27
CA ASN A 268 -14.06 -9.06 -1.06
C ASN A 268 -14.46 -8.81 -2.55
N PRO A 269 -13.88 -9.51 -3.55
CA PRO A 269 -14.38 -9.53 -4.93
C PRO A 269 -15.24 -10.77 -5.23
N THR A 270 -16.04 -10.71 -6.29
CA THR A 270 -16.72 -11.87 -6.90
C THR A 270 -16.32 -11.95 -8.37
N GLY A 271 -15.99 -13.14 -8.90
CA GLY A 271 -15.68 -13.30 -10.33
C GLY A 271 -14.90 -14.57 -10.70
N VAL A 272 -14.85 -14.89 -12.00
CA VAL A 272 -14.24 -16.12 -12.57
C VAL A 272 -12.73 -15.94 -12.87
N ILE A 273 -12.16 -14.77 -12.58
CA ILE A 273 -10.75 -14.43 -12.81
C ILE A 273 -9.91 -14.84 -11.60
N PRO A 274 -8.68 -15.36 -11.76
CA PRO A 274 -7.80 -15.63 -10.64
C PRO A 274 -7.58 -14.39 -9.76
N ILE A 275 -7.58 -14.60 -8.45
CA ILE A 275 -7.36 -13.53 -7.47
C ILE A 275 -5.95 -13.67 -6.90
N ILE A 276 -5.20 -12.57 -6.92
CA ILE A 276 -4.00 -12.42 -6.08
C ILE A 276 -4.45 -11.71 -4.80
N ALA A 277 -4.50 -12.43 -3.70
CA ALA A 277 -4.95 -11.91 -2.40
C ALA A 277 -3.74 -11.44 -1.59
N ASP A 278 -3.50 -10.13 -1.52
CA ASP A 278 -2.51 -9.53 -0.63
C ASP A 278 -3.10 -9.43 0.77
N GLU A 279 -2.81 -10.44 1.60
CA GLU A 279 -3.34 -10.61 2.95
C GLU A 279 -2.26 -10.41 4.02
N ILE A 280 -1.23 -9.59 3.73
CA ILE A 280 -0.15 -9.26 4.68
C ILE A 280 -0.63 -8.65 6.02
N TYR A 281 -1.86 -8.11 6.02
CA TYR A 281 -2.55 -7.59 7.21
C TYR A 281 -3.58 -8.58 7.79
N GLY A 282 -3.58 -9.84 7.36
CA GLY A 282 -4.48 -10.87 7.86
C GLY A 282 -4.47 -10.90 9.39
N ASP A 283 -5.63 -11.16 9.99
CA ASP A 283 -5.89 -11.12 11.43
C ASP A 283 -5.59 -9.79 12.16
N LEU A 284 -5.05 -8.75 11.51
CA LEU A 284 -4.93 -7.41 12.09
C LEU A 284 -6.23 -6.61 11.93
N VAL A 285 -7.34 -7.18 12.39
CA VAL A 285 -8.68 -6.57 12.42
C VAL A 285 -9.03 -6.25 13.87
N TYR A 286 -9.50 -5.03 14.12
CA TYR A 286 -9.73 -4.53 15.47
C TYR A 286 -10.99 -3.68 15.64
N ALA A 287 -11.76 -3.45 14.57
CA ALA A 287 -13.11 -2.90 14.73
C ALA A 287 -14.05 -3.92 15.39
N GLU A 288 -14.96 -3.41 16.23
CA GLU A 288 -15.96 -4.23 16.90
C GLU A 288 -16.84 -4.97 15.89
N GLY A 289 -17.03 -6.27 16.10
CA GLY A 289 -17.80 -7.15 15.21
C GLY A 289 -17.14 -7.50 13.88
N ALA A 290 -16.06 -6.82 13.49
CA ALA A 290 -15.32 -7.12 12.27
C ALA A 290 -14.48 -8.40 12.43
N ARG A 291 -14.45 -9.22 11.38
CA ARG A 291 -13.67 -10.46 11.33
C ARG A 291 -12.87 -10.49 10.04
N PHE A 292 -11.65 -11.02 10.14
CA PHE A 292 -10.87 -11.35 8.97
C PHE A 292 -11.36 -12.67 8.39
N HIS A 293 -11.58 -12.70 7.08
CA HIS A 293 -11.88 -13.91 6.33
C HIS A 293 -10.78 -14.04 5.26
N PRO A 294 -9.91 -15.06 5.36
CA PRO A 294 -8.97 -15.33 4.28
C PRO A 294 -9.74 -15.58 2.98
N MET A 295 -9.34 -14.92 1.91
CA MET A 295 -10.05 -14.97 0.62
C MET A 295 -10.30 -16.42 0.17
N ALA A 296 -9.32 -17.28 0.37
CA ALA A 296 -9.39 -18.69 0.01
C ALA A 296 -10.48 -19.46 0.77
N THR A 297 -10.94 -19.03 1.94
CA THR A 297 -12.00 -19.75 2.67
C THR A 297 -13.41 -19.46 2.11
N LEU A 298 -13.55 -18.47 1.25
CA LEU A 298 -14.84 -18.03 0.72
C LEU A 298 -15.35 -18.91 -0.44
N SER A 299 -16.67 -18.86 -0.62
CA SER A 299 -17.42 -19.53 -1.69
C SER A 299 -18.14 -18.48 -2.56
N PRO A 300 -18.29 -18.69 -3.89
CA PRO A 300 -17.82 -19.85 -4.65
C PRO A 300 -16.29 -19.92 -4.72
N HIS A 301 -15.76 -21.13 -4.87
CA HIS A 301 -14.31 -21.31 -4.98
C HIS A 301 -13.80 -20.85 -6.34
N VAL A 302 -12.77 -20.00 -6.30
CA VAL A 302 -12.05 -19.50 -7.46
C VAL A 302 -10.54 -19.71 -7.24
N PRO A 303 -9.71 -19.73 -8.30
CA PRO A 303 -8.28 -19.89 -8.15
C PRO A 303 -7.67 -18.67 -7.45
N ILE A 304 -6.96 -18.89 -6.34
CA ILE A 304 -6.41 -17.80 -5.52
C ILE A 304 -4.92 -18.02 -5.27
N ILE A 305 -4.13 -16.96 -5.37
CA ILE A 305 -2.74 -16.91 -4.90
C ILE A 305 -2.70 -15.93 -3.73
N THR A 306 -2.54 -16.44 -2.52
CA THR A 306 -2.45 -15.62 -1.31
C THR A 306 -1.00 -15.18 -1.10
N CYS A 307 -0.76 -13.90 -0.85
CA CYS A 307 0.54 -13.34 -0.47
C CYS A 307 0.46 -12.81 0.98
N ASP A 308 1.28 -13.36 1.88
CA ASP A 308 1.32 -12.98 3.30
C ASP A 308 2.77 -13.07 3.83
N GLY A 309 3.00 -12.76 5.10
CA GLY A 309 4.31 -12.78 5.73
C GLY A 309 4.33 -12.25 7.16
N ILE A 310 5.50 -12.35 7.78
CA ILE A 310 5.68 -11.90 9.18
C ILE A 310 5.89 -10.38 9.32
N GLY A 311 6.00 -9.66 8.21
CA GLY A 311 6.44 -8.26 8.22
C GLY A 311 5.50 -7.27 8.93
N LYS A 312 4.20 -7.56 9.03
CA LYS A 312 3.22 -6.67 9.67
C LYS A 312 2.64 -7.27 10.94
N ARG A 313 2.06 -8.48 10.86
CA ARG A 313 1.44 -9.15 12.01
C ARG A 313 2.42 -9.46 13.14
N TYR A 314 3.69 -9.74 12.81
CA TYR A 314 4.74 -10.05 13.78
C TYR A 314 5.74 -8.91 13.99
N LEU A 315 5.47 -7.72 13.41
CA LEU A 315 6.25 -6.49 13.63
C LEU A 315 7.75 -6.62 13.29
N VAL A 316 8.08 -7.39 12.24
CA VAL A 316 9.46 -7.60 11.76
C VAL A 316 9.63 -7.34 10.26
N PRO A 317 9.23 -6.16 9.73
CA PRO A 317 9.24 -5.88 8.29
C PRO A 317 10.64 -5.97 7.67
N GLY A 318 11.68 -5.69 8.46
CA GLY A 318 13.09 -5.76 8.05
C GLY A 318 13.65 -7.18 7.90
N TRP A 319 12.98 -8.22 8.41
CA TRP A 319 13.47 -9.61 8.33
C TRP A 319 13.19 -10.27 6.98
N ARG A 320 12.40 -9.61 6.12
CA ARG A 320 12.20 -9.99 4.72
C ARG A 320 11.78 -11.46 4.53
N LEU A 321 10.81 -11.93 5.31
CA LEU A 321 10.18 -13.23 5.10
C LEU A 321 8.68 -13.08 4.82
N GLY A 322 8.25 -13.65 3.71
CA GLY A 322 6.85 -13.80 3.29
C GLY A 322 6.69 -15.07 2.47
N TRP A 323 5.49 -15.30 1.95
CA TRP A 323 5.18 -16.52 1.19
C TRP A 323 4.01 -16.32 0.23
N LEU A 324 3.91 -17.21 -0.74
CA LEU A 324 2.73 -17.46 -1.55
C LEU A 324 2.07 -18.75 -1.08
N ILE A 325 0.73 -18.78 -1.06
CA ILE A 325 -0.07 -20.00 -0.94
C ILE A 325 -0.96 -20.11 -2.18
N ILE A 326 -0.87 -21.22 -2.89
CA ILE A 326 -1.55 -21.44 -4.16
C ILE A 326 -2.79 -22.31 -3.92
N HIS A 327 -3.96 -21.69 -3.94
CA HIS A 327 -5.24 -22.35 -3.74
C HIS A 327 -5.86 -22.71 -5.10
N ASP A 328 -5.41 -23.82 -5.68
CA ASP A 328 -5.90 -24.33 -6.97
C ASP A 328 -7.03 -25.35 -6.79
N ARG A 329 -8.21 -24.86 -6.38
CA ARG A 329 -9.38 -25.70 -6.10
C ARG A 329 -10.35 -25.82 -7.28
N CYS A 330 -9.90 -25.42 -8.48
CA CYS A 330 -10.73 -25.35 -9.68
C CYS A 330 -10.27 -26.31 -10.79
N GLY A 331 -9.63 -27.43 -10.42
CA GLY A 331 -9.23 -28.45 -11.38
C GLY A 331 -7.88 -28.20 -12.08
N GLY A 332 -6.92 -27.57 -11.39
CA GLY A 332 -5.55 -27.42 -11.92
C GLY A 332 -5.31 -26.14 -12.71
N VAL A 333 -6.15 -25.11 -12.56
CA VAL A 333 -6.09 -23.85 -13.32
C VAL A 333 -4.78 -23.10 -13.06
N LEU A 334 -4.20 -23.25 -11.87
CA LEU A 334 -2.94 -22.61 -11.47
C LEU A 334 -1.74 -23.57 -11.53
N SER A 335 -1.90 -24.79 -12.05
CA SER A 335 -0.81 -25.78 -12.08
C SER A 335 0.44 -25.31 -12.84
N GLU A 336 0.28 -24.71 -14.02
CA GLU A 336 1.40 -24.13 -14.78
C GLU A 336 1.93 -22.85 -14.13
N ILE A 337 1.04 -22.03 -13.54
CA ILE A 337 1.44 -20.82 -12.80
C ILE A 337 2.29 -21.19 -11.59
N LYS A 338 1.93 -22.26 -10.88
CA LYS A 338 2.70 -22.83 -9.76
C LYS A 338 4.10 -23.24 -10.21
N LYS A 339 4.25 -23.93 -11.35
CA LYS A 339 5.56 -24.26 -11.92
C LYS A 339 6.35 -23.00 -12.26
N GLY A 340 5.70 -21.98 -12.82
CA GLY A 340 6.29 -20.67 -13.08
C GLY A 340 6.82 -19.99 -11.81
N ILE A 341 6.03 -19.95 -10.74
CA ILE A 341 6.45 -19.41 -9.43
C ILE A 341 7.65 -20.18 -8.87
N VAL A 342 7.66 -21.51 -8.97
CA VAL A 342 8.81 -22.34 -8.56
C VAL A 342 10.05 -21.98 -9.37
N ALA A 343 9.94 -21.81 -10.69
CA ALA A 343 11.05 -21.39 -11.54
C ALA A 343 11.55 -19.98 -11.17
N LEU A 344 10.65 -19.03 -10.91
CA LEU A 344 10.99 -17.67 -10.50
C LEU A 344 11.70 -17.63 -9.15
N SER A 345 11.33 -18.51 -8.21
CA SER A 345 11.99 -18.59 -6.89
C SER A 345 13.49 -18.89 -6.99
N GLN A 346 13.92 -19.58 -8.05
CA GLN A 346 15.32 -19.94 -8.31
C GLN A 346 16.19 -18.73 -8.67
N LYS A 347 15.58 -17.62 -9.12
CA LYS A 347 16.31 -16.39 -9.50
C LYS A 347 17.04 -15.75 -8.31
N ILE A 348 16.44 -15.78 -7.12
CA ILE A 348 17.03 -15.21 -5.89
C ILE A 348 17.31 -16.25 -4.80
N VAL A 349 16.95 -17.52 -5.04
CA VAL A 349 17.22 -18.66 -4.14
C VAL A 349 16.58 -18.50 -2.76
N GLY A 350 15.33 -18.03 -2.74
CA GLY A 350 14.51 -17.92 -1.54
C GLY A 350 14.95 -16.82 -0.54
N PRO A 351 14.27 -16.73 0.63
CA PRO A 351 14.59 -15.76 1.68
C PRO A 351 15.68 -16.26 2.64
N CYS A 352 16.13 -15.41 3.56
CA CYS A 352 17.16 -15.73 4.56
C CYS A 352 16.87 -17.02 5.33
N ALA A 353 17.81 -17.98 5.28
CA ALA A 353 17.68 -19.31 5.87
C ALA A 353 17.49 -19.28 7.41
N LEU A 354 18.13 -18.34 8.12
CA LEU A 354 17.94 -18.16 9.57
C LEU A 354 16.48 -17.84 9.91
N ILE A 355 15.84 -16.95 9.15
CA ILE A 355 14.43 -16.59 9.39
C ILE A 355 13.51 -17.76 9.04
N GLN A 356 13.84 -18.54 8.00
CA GLN A 356 13.12 -19.78 7.68
C GLN A 356 13.23 -20.80 8.82
N GLY A 357 14.42 -20.96 9.41
CA GLY A 357 14.66 -21.86 10.55
C GLY A 357 13.87 -21.47 11.80
N ALA A 358 13.69 -20.17 12.03
CA ALA A 358 12.89 -19.65 13.15
C ALA A 358 11.38 -19.68 12.88
N LEU A 359 10.94 -19.69 11.62
CA LEU A 359 9.53 -19.54 11.25
C LEU A 359 8.58 -20.50 11.99
N PRO A 360 8.89 -21.82 12.13
CA PRO A 360 8.00 -22.73 12.85
C PRO A 360 7.71 -22.29 14.28
N SER A 361 8.75 -21.87 15.02
CA SER A 361 8.59 -21.34 16.38
C SER A 361 7.91 -19.97 16.40
N ILE A 362 8.19 -19.08 15.44
CA ILE A 362 7.49 -17.80 15.34
C ILE A 362 5.98 -18.03 15.20
N LEU A 363 5.54 -18.91 14.30
CA LEU A 363 4.12 -19.14 14.01
C LEU A 363 3.38 -19.84 15.16
N ARG A 364 4.05 -20.78 15.84
CA ARG A 364 3.48 -21.62 16.91
C ARG A 364 3.56 -20.97 18.29
N ASP A 365 4.72 -20.40 18.63
CA ASP A 365 5.06 -20.05 20.01
C ASP A 365 4.79 -18.55 20.33
N THR A 366 4.48 -17.72 19.33
CA THR A 366 4.07 -16.32 19.58
C THR A 366 2.69 -16.28 20.25
N PRO A 367 2.58 -15.72 21.48
CA PRO A 367 1.34 -15.80 22.26
C PRO A 367 0.21 -14.97 21.66
N SER A 368 -1.03 -15.42 21.83
CA SER A 368 -2.23 -14.69 21.40
C SER A 368 -2.30 -13.27 21.98
N GLU A 369 -1.88 -13.12 23.24
CA GLU A 369 -1.84 -11.84 23.94
C GLU A 369 -1.02 -10.77 23.19
N PHE A 370 0.09 -11.16 22.54
CA PHE A 370 0.88 -10.23 21.73
C PHE A 370 0.04 -9.61 20.60
N PHE A 371 -0.73 -10.44 19.89
CA PHE A 371 -1.61 -9.96 18.82
C PHE A 371 -2.77 -9.14 19.36
N ASP A 372 -3.37 -9.55 20.48
CA ASP A 372 -4.48 -8.81 21.10
C ASP A 372 -4.05 -7.45 21.62
N ASN A 373 -2.88 -7.36 22.27
CA ASN A 373 -2.32 -6.08 22.73
C ASN A 373 -1.96 -5.17 21.55
N THR A 374 -1.40 -5.72 20.48
CA THR A 374 -1.14 -4.97 19.23
C THR A 374 -2.43 -4.42 18.63
N LYS A 375 -3.48 -5.24 18.48
CA LYS A 375 -4.79 -4.82 17.98
C LYS A 375 -5.44 -3.75 18.86
N LYS A 376 -5.40 -3.89 20.19
CA LYS A 376 -5.94 -2.90 21.13
C LYS A 376 -5.24 -1.55 20.98
N LEU A 377 -3.91 -1.54 20.88
CA LEU A 377 -3.14 -0.32 20.67
C LEU A 377 -3.48 0.36 19.34
N LEU A 378 -3.55 -0.42 18.24
CA LEU A 378 -3.93 0.09 16.93
C LEU A 378 -5.36 0.66 16.93
N ALA A 379 -6.33 -0.03 17.57
CA ALA A 379 -7.71 0.44 17.68
C ALA A 379 -7.84 1.75 18.47
N SER A 380 -7.09 1.86 19.57
CA SER A 380 -7.04 3.08 20.39
C SER A 380 -6.49 4.26 19.58
N ASN A 381 -5.35 4.07 18.92
CA ASN A 381 -4.73 5.09 18.08
C ASN A 381 -5.65 5.48 16.90
N ALA A 382 -6.26 4.50 16.24
CA ALA A 382 -7.21 4.74 15.16
C ALA A 382 -8.41 5.58 15.63
N SER A 383 -8.96 5.29 16.81
CA SER A 383 -10.08 6.05 17.38
C SER A 383 -9.67 7.48 17.72
N ILE A 384 -8.52 7.68 18.36
CA ILE A 384 -7.99 9.01 18.69
C ILE A 384 -7.79 9.85 17.43
N VAL A 385 -7.15 9.29 16.40
CA VAL A 385 -6.90 10.00 15.14
C VAL A 385 -8.20 10.29 14.41
N TYR A 386 -9.12 9.32 14.35
CA TYR A 386 -10.43 9.49 13.71
C TYR A 386 -11.23 10.62 14.36
N ASP A 387 -11.36 10.60 15.69
CA ASP A 387 -12.14 11.60 16.44
C ASP A 387 -11.56 13.00 16.28
N LYS A 388 -10.22 13.12 16.28
CA LYS A 388 -9.52 14.38 16.08
C LYS A 388 -9.72 14.93 14.67
N LEU A 389 -9.52 14.10 13.64
CA LEU A 389 -9.63 14.52 12.24
C LEU A 389 -11.09 14.80 11.83
N SER A 390 -12.05 14.06 12.39
CA SER A 390 -13.48 14.24 12.08
C SER A 390 -14.03 15.59 12.53
N ARG A 391 -13.37 16.25 13.50
CA ARG A 391 -13.75 17.58 13.99
C ARG A 391 -13.20 18.72 13.13
N VAL A 392 -12.28 18.42 12.21
CA VAL A 392 -11.64 19.43 11.37
C VAL A 392 -12.54 19.74 10.17
N PRO A 393 -13.01 20.99 9.99
CA PRO A 393 -13.84 21.35 8.85
C PRO A 393 -13.12 21.04 7.53
N GLY A 394 -13.81 20.32 6.65
CA GLY A 394 -13.29 19.93 5.33
C GLY A 394 -12.46 18.66 5.31
N LEU A 395 -12.21 18.00 6.44
CA LEU A 395 -11.64 16.64 6.48
C LEU A 395 -12.74 15.60 6.68
N ARG A 396 -12.56 14.45 6.04
CA ARG A 396 -13.46 13.29 6.06
C ARG A 396 -12.62 12.01 6.24
N PRO A 397 -12.18 11.70 7.48
CA PRO A 397 -11.43 10.48 7.74
C PRO A 397 -12.32 9.24 7.60
N LEU A 398 -11.78 8.17 7.03
CA LEU A 398 -12.45 6.86 6.99
C LEU A 398 -11.95 6.02 8.16
N LYS A 399 -12.83 5.70 9.13
CA LYS A 399 -12.43 4.92 10.31
C LYS A 399 -11.97 3.52 9.89
N PRO A 400 -10.71 3.13 10.17
CA PRO A 400 -10.20 1.84 9.73
C PRO A 400 -10.77 0.70 10.59
N GLN A 401 -11.01 -0.44 9.96
CA GLN A 401 -11.42 -1.67 10.64
C GLN A 401 -10.23 -2.57 11.02
N GLY A 402 -9.06 -2.32 10.42
CA GLY A 402 -7.86 -3.13 10.56
C GLY A 402 -6.63 -2.44 9.97
N ALA A 403 -5.55 -3.22 9.78
CA ALA A 403 -4.26 -2.74 9.27
C ALA A 403 -3.65 -1.60 10.11
N MET A 404 -2.86 -0.70 9.51
CA MET A 404 -2.07 0.31 10.23
C MET A 404 -2.21 1.72 9.62
N TYR A 405 -3.24 1.97 8.81
CA TYR A 405 -3.42 3.23 8.09
C TYR A 405 -4.85 3.76 8.19
N MET A 406 -5.00 5.06 7.96
CA MET A 406 -6.28 5.74 7.83
C MET A 406 -6.23 6.64 6.60
N MET A 407 -7.21 6.50 5.72
CA MET A 407 -7.39 7.43 4.60
C MET A 407 -8.21 8.62 5.05
N VAL A 408 -7.84 9.81 4.56
CA VAL A 408 -8.51 11.07 4.91
C VAL A 408 -8.88 11.78 3.61
N GLY A 409 -10.17 11.79 3.30
CA GLY A 409 -10.70 12.68 2.27
C GLY A 409 -10.61 14.13 2.74
N PHE A 410 -10.38 15.06 1.82
CA PHE A 410 -10.40 16.49 2.14
C PHE A 410 -11.16 17.28 1.07
N ASP A 411 -11.64 18.48 1.43
CA ASP A 411 -12.33 19.39 0.52
C ASP A 411 -11.30 20.26 -0.25
N PRO A 412 -11.15 20.07 -1.57
CA PRO A 412 -10.19 20.85 -2.35
C PRO A 412 -10.51 22.34 -2.41
N SER A 413 -11.77 22.73 -2.19
CA SER A 413 -12.16 24.15 -2.16
C SER A 413 -11.58 24.89 -0.95
N LEU A 414 -11.33 24.15 0.15
CA LEU A 414 -10.74 24.68 1.38
C LEU A 414 -9.22 24.56 1.38
N PHE A 415 -8.68 23.42 0.93
CA PHE A 415 -7.27 23.06 1.09
C PHE A 415 -6.43 23.15 -0.20
N GLY A 416 -7.06 23.32 -1.37
CA GLY A 416 -6.39 23.19 -2.67
C GLY A 416 -6.22 21.74 -3.08
N ASP A 417 -5.33 21.45 -4.03
CA ASP A 417 -5.01 20.07 -4.39
C ASP A 417 -4.18 19.36 -3.30
N GLU A 418 -4.04 18.04 -3.43
CA GLU A 418 -3.30 17.20 -2.49
C GLU A 418 -1.85 17.65 -2.29
N THR A 419 -1.19 18.06 -3.38
CA THR A 419 0.21 18.49 -3.32
C THR A 419 0.35 19.76 -2.50
N LYS A 420 -0.55 20.73 -2.72
CA LYS A 420 -0.58 21.99 -1.97
C LYS A 420 -0.92 21.74 -0.50
N PHE A 421 -1.91 20.89 -0.22
CA PHE A 421 -2.31 20.56 1.14
C PHE A 421 -1.16 19.91 1.92
N VAL A 422 -0.56 18.85 1.39
CA VAL A 422 0.52 18.11 2.06
C VAL A 422 1.77 18.99 2.23
N ARG A 423 2.17 19.75 1.20
CA ARG A 423 3.33 20.65 1.31
C ARG A 423 3.09 21.77 2.33
N GLY A 424 1.90 22.36 2.32
CA GLY A 424 1.50 23.38 3.28
C GLY A 424 1.60 22.86 4.71
N LEU A 425 1.03 21.67 4.96
CA LEU A 425 1.08 21.01 6.27
C LEU A 425 2.53 20.79 6.74
N ILE A 426 3.42 20.28 5.88
CA ILE A 426 4.84 20.05 6.23
C ILE A 426 5.58 21.37 6.52
N SER A 427 5.28 22.43 5.76
CA SER A 427 5.96 23.72 5.92
C SER A 427 5.48 24.53 7.12
N GLU A 428 4.19 24.45 7.46
CA GLU A 428 3.55 25.28 8.49
C GLU A 428 3.50 24.56 9.85
N GLU A 429 3.16 23.27 9.84
CA GLU A 429 2.91 22.48 11.04
C GLU A 429 4.02 21.46 11.30
N ARG A 430 4.73 21.74 12.37
CA ARG A 430 5.47 20.81 13.22
C ARG A 430 5.10 21.19 14.67
N HIS A 431 5.71 20.65 15.72
CA HIS A 431 5.42 21.05 17.12
C HIS A 431 5.87 22.44 17.56
#